data_AF-A0AAW2T7M3-F1
#
_entry.id   AF-A0AAW2T7M3-F1
#
_cell.length_a   1.000
_cell.length_b   1.000
_cell.length_c   1.000
_cell.angle_alpha   90.00
_cell.angle_beta   90.00
_cell.angle_gamma   90.00
#
_symmetry.space_group_name_H-M   'P 1'
#
loop_
_entity.id
_entity.type
_entity.pdbx_description
1 polymer ?
#
loop_
_entity_poly.entity_id
_entity_poly.type
_entity_poly.pdbx_seq_one_letter_code
_entity_poly.pdbx_strand_id
1 'polypeptide(L)' 'MEKDMDDVVMKTAIGVLGDLADTLGSNAGSLIQQSLSSKDFLNECLSSEDHLIKESAEWARLAISRAISV' A
#
# COMPACT_ATOMS: atom_id res chain seq x y z
N MET A 1 -1.98 -1.98 23.11
CA MET A 1 -2.83 -3.12 22.65
C MET A 1 -3.70 -2.73 21.47
N GLU A 2 -4.64 -1.78 21.59
CA GLU A 2 -5.41 -1.31 20.41
C GLU A 2 -4.51 -0.66 19.36
N LYS A 3 -3.68 0.31 19.75
CA LYS A 3 -2.70 0.93 18.84
C LYS A 3 -1.77 -0.08 18.15
N ASP A 4 -1.24 -1.05 18.89
CA ASP A 4 -0.35 -2.08 18.30
C ASP A 4 -1.09 -2.99 17.31
N MET A 5 -2.37 -3.28 17.58
CA MET A 5 -3.21 -4.04 16.65
C MET A 5 -3.52 -3.24 15.39
N ASP A 6 -3.82 -1.94 15.54
CA ASP A 6 -4.06 -1.03 14.43
C ASP A 6 -2.81 -0.91 13.54
N ASP A 7 -1.62 -0.82 14.14
CA ASP A 7 -0.35 -0.76 13.41
C ASP A 7 -0.08 -2.06 12.62
N VAL A 8 -0.37 -3.23 13.23
CA VAL A 8 -0.27 -4.52 12.54
C VAL A 8 -1.27 -4.61 11.38
N VAL A 9 -2.52 -4.22 11.60
CA VAL A 9 -3.57 -4.22 10.57
C VAL A 9 -3.19 -3.29 9.42
N MET A 10 -2.71 -2.09 9.71
CA MET A 10 -2.28 -1.12 8.71
C MET A 10 -1.12 -1.67 7.87
N LYS A 11 -0.09 -2.24 8.52
CA LYS A 11 1.04 -2.88 7.81
C LYS A 11 0.58 -4.02 6.91
N THR A 12 -0.31 -4.89 7.40
CA THR A 12 -0.82 -6.02 6.60
C THR A 12 -1.64 -5.53 5.41
N ALA A 13 -2.54 -4.57 5.62
CA ALA A 13 -3.39 -4.05 4.56
C ALA A 13 -2.57 -3.37 3.45
N ILE A 14 -1.55 -2.58 3.79
CA ILE A 14 -0.71 -1.93 2.78
C ILE A 14 0.17 -2.94 2.03
N GLY A 15 0.66 -3.98 2.71
CA GLY A 15 1.37 -5.09 2.08
C GLY A 15 0.49 -5.81 1.05
N VAL A 16 -0.73 -6.19 1.42
CA VAL A 16 -1.69 -6.84 0.50
C VAL A 16 -1.99 -5.97 -0.71
N LEU A 17 -2.10 -4.65 -0.53
CA LEU A 17 -2.35 -3.73 -1.64
C LEU A 17 -1.18 -3.70 -2.63
N GLY A 18 0.07 -3.78 -2.15
CA GLY A 18 1.25 -3.97 -2.98
C GLY A 18 1.29 -5.33 -3.67
N ASP A 19 1.01 -6.43 -2.95
CA ASP A 19 0.98 -7.80 -3.49
C ASP A 19 -0.03 -7.94 -4.63
N LEU A 20 -1.21 -7.32 -4.49
CA LEU A 20 -2.23 -7.29 -5.54
C LEU A 20 -1.73 -6.57 -6.79
N ALA A 21 -1.05 -5.42 -6.63
CA ALA A 21 -0.49 -4.69 -7.75
C ALA A 21 0.62 -5.50 -8.46
N ASP A 22 1.52 -6.14 -7.71
CA ASP A 22 2.61 -6.94 -8.25
C ASP A 22 2.11 -8.21 -8.96
N THR A 23 1.10 -8.88 -8.38
CA THR A 23 0.54 -10.13 -8.92
C THR A 23 -0.35 -9.90 -10.14
N LEU A 24 -1.19 -8.87 -10.10
CA LEU A 24 -2.24 -8.66 -11.12
C LEU A 24 -1.89 -7.57 -12.14
N GLY A 25 -0.76 -6.88 -11.97
CA GLY A 25 -0.27 -5.86 -12.87
C GLY A 25 -1.30 -4.75 -13.09
N SER A 26 -1.43 -4.30 -14.33
CA SER A 26 -2.27 -3.16 -14.71
C SER A 26 -3.76 -3.32 -14.35
N ASN A 27 -4.26 -4.56 -14.23
CA ASN A 27 -5.65 -4.84 -13.83
C ASN A 27 -5.95 -4.33 -12.42
N ALA A 28 -5.03 -4.56 -11.47
CA ALA A 28 -5.16 -4.06 -10.10
C ALA A 28 -4.52 -2.68 -9.95
N GLY A 29 -3.33 -2.47 -10.51
CA GLY A 29 -2.58 -1.22 -10.41
C GLY A 29 -3.39 -0.01 -10.84
N SER A 30 -4.14 -0.11 -11.95
CA SER A 30 -4.98 0.99 -12.43
C SER A 30 -6.16 1.28 -11.49
N LEU A 31 -6.81 0.24 -10.96
CA LEU A 31 -7.93 0.41 -10.02
C LEU A 31 -7.47 1.00 -8.70
N ILE A 32 -6.34 0.52 -8.17
CA ILE A 32 -5.69 1.04 -6.96
C ILE A 32 -5.31 2.52 -7.18
N GLN A 33 -4.71 2.86 -8.33
CA GLN A 33 -4.32 4.23 -8.62
C GLN A 33 -5.53 5.16 -8.81
N GLN A 34 -6.65 4.69 -9.35
CA GLN A 34 -7.85 5.53 -9.54
C GLN A 34 -8.64 5.71 -8.24
N SER A 35 -8.52 4.80 -7.29
CA SER A 35 -9.19 4.86 -5.99
C SER A 35 -8.59 5.96 -5.09
N LEU A 36 -9.41 6.95 -4.74
CA LEU A 36 -9.03 8.00 -3.78
C LEU A 36 -8.70 7.41 -2.40
N SER A 37 -9.53 6.50 -1.90
CA SER A 37 -9.31 5.85 -0.60
C SER A 37 -8.00 5.06 -0.57
N SER A 38 -7.62 4.39 -1.66
CA SER A 38 -6.36 3.66 -1.74
C SER A 38 -5.15 4.59 -1.74
N LYS A 39 -5.25 5.74 -2.42
CA LYS A 39 -4.20 6.77 -2.42
C LYS A 39 -4.02 7.41 -1.06
N ASP A 40 -5.12 7.79 -0.40
CA ASP A 40 -5.08 8.41 0.91
C ASP A 40 -4.52 7.44 1.94
N PHE A 41 -4.96 6.17 1.92
CA PHE A 41 -4.43 5.13 2.78
C PHE A 41 -2.94 4.86 2.55
N LEU A 42 -2.48 4.81 1.29
CA LEU A 42 -1.05 4.68 0.98
C LEU A 42 -0.25 5.87 1.52
N ASN A 43 -0.76 7.10 1.36
CA ASN A 43 -0.09 8.30 1.87
C ASN A 43 -0.04 8.33 3.39
N GLU A 44 -1.11 7.91 4.07
CA GLU A 44 -1.14 7.73 5.52
C GLU A 44 -0.04 6.75 5.97
N CYS A 45 0.08 5.60 5.31
CA CYS A 45 1.13 4.63 5.62
C CYS A 45 2.55 5.16 5.34
N LEU A 46 2.74 5.93 4.26
CA LEU A 46 4.04 6.58 3.94
C LEU A 46 4.44 7.66 4.94
N SER A 47 3.45 8.29 5.57
CA SER A 47 3.63 9.29 6.64
C SER A 47 3.66 8.70 8.04
N SER A 48 3.57 7.37 8.19
CA SER A 48 3.65 6.71 9.50
C SER A 48 5.03 6.90 10.14
N GLU A 49 5.04 7.08 11.46
CA GLU A 49 6.25 7.09 12.29
C GLU A 49 6.76 5.66 12.57
N ASP A 50 5.93 4.63 12.33
CA ASP A 50 6.36 3.25 12.38
C ASP A 50 7.14 2.89 11.11
N HIS A 51 8.41 2.56 11.28
CA HIS A 51 9.31 2.23 10.18
C HIS A 51 8.84 1.03 9.36
N LEU A 52 8.23 0.02 9.98
CA LEU A 52 7.80 -1.20 9.29
C LEU A 52 6.55 -0.96 8.44
N ILE A 53 5.63 -0.10 8.88
CA ILE A 53 4.49 0.35 8.06
C ILE A 53 5.03 1.15 6.88
N LYS A 54 5.90 2.11 7.14
CA LYS A 54 6.46 3.00 6.11
C LYS A 54 7.23 2.23 5.04
N GLU A 55 8.08 1.29 5.43
CA GLU A 55 8.81 0.40 4.51
C GLU A 55 7.87 -0.42 3.63
N SER A 56 6.82 -0.99 4.23
CA SER A 56 5.80 -1.77 3.49
C SER A 56 5.04 -0.88 2.48
N ALA A 57 4.76 0.36 2.86
CA ALA A 57 4.12 1.36 2.00
C ALA A 57 5.02 1.82 0.84
N GLU A 58 6.31 2.02 1.09
CA GLU A 58 7.28 2.35 0.05
C GLU A 58 7.39 1.22 -0.98
N TRP A 59 7.41 -0.03 -0.53
CA TRP A 59 7.37 -1.19 -1.40
C TRP A 59 6.07 -1.25 -2.22
N ALA A 60 4.90 -1.10 -1.57
CA ALA A 60 3.61 -1.11 -2.26
C ALA A 60 3.51 0.00 -3.32
N ARG A 61 3.99 1.21 -3.03
CA ARG A 61 4.08 2.32 -3.99
C ARG A 61 4.90 1.93 -5.22
N LEU A 62 6.04 1.27 -5.03
CA LEU A 62 6.87 0.80 -6.14
C LEU A 62 6.16 -0.28 -6.96
N ALA A 63 5.51 -1.25 -6.31
CA ALA A 63 4.75 -2.30 -6.99
C ALA A 63 3.62 -1.71 -7.85
N ILE A 64 2.81 -0.80 -7.29
CA ILE A 64 1.76 -0.08 -8.03
C ILE A 64 2.34 0.69 -9.20
N SER A 65 3.44 1.43 -8.99
CA SER A 65 4.07 2.22 -10.04
C SER A 65 4.56 1.35 -11.19
N ARG A 66 5.13 0.18 -10.90
CA ARG A 66 5.53 -0.80 -11.91
C ARG A 66 4.33 -1.39 -12.64
N ALA A 67 3.26 -1.70 -11.92
CA ALA A 67 2.05 -2.30 -12.46
C ALA A 67 1.33 -1.41 -13.49
N ILE A 68 1.46 -0.09 -13.37
CA ILE A 68 0.84 0.89 -14.28
C ILE A 68 1.80 1.46 -15.33
N SER A 69 3.10 1.27 -15.15
CA SER A 69 4.11 1.76 -16.11
C SER A 69 4.23 0.76 -17.25
N VAL A 70 3.47 1.01 -18.32
CA VAL A 70 3.61 0.34 -19.63
C VAL A 70 4.33 1.29 -20.59
#